data_AF-A0A353K1M0-F1
#
_entry.id   AF-A0A353K1M0-F1
#
_cell.length_a   1.000
_cell.length_b   1.000
_cell.length_c   1.000
_cell.angle_alpha   90.00
_cell.angle_beta   90.00
_cell.angle_gamma   90.00
#
_symmetry.space_group_name_H-M   'P 1'
#
loop_
_entity.id
_entity.type
_entity.pdbx_description
1 polymer ?
#
loop_
_entity_poly.entity_id
_entity_poly.type
_entity_poly.pdbx_seq_one_letter_code
_entity_poly.pdbx_strand_id
1 'polypeptide(L)' 'GKVKRAIELGICKVNIATDLTIPFSNAVKEYFIAHPDANDPRKYMTPGKEAMKQVVIHKINVCGSAN' A
#
# COMPACT_ATOMS: atom_id res chain seq x y z
N GLY A 1 -2.17 -17.30 -8.58
CA GLY A 1 -0.94 -16.78 -7.94
C GLY A 1 -0.63 -17.56 -6.67
N LYS A 2 0.65 -17.64 -6.25
CA LYS A 2 1.08 -18.42 -5.08
C LYS A 2 0.31 -18.07 -3.80
N VAL A 3 -0.02 -16.79 -3.61
CA VAL A 3 -0.83 -16.30 -2.47
C VAL A 3 -2.24 -16.86 -2.49
N LYS A 4 -2.96 -16.77 -3.62
CA LYS A 4 -4.33 -17.28 -3.75
C LYS A 4 -4.43 -18.79 -3.44
N ARG A 5 -3.48 -19.58 -3.95
CA ARG A 5 -3.41 -21.03 -3.68
C ARG A 5 -3.12 -21.33 -2.21
N ALA A 6 -2.31 -20.53 -1.52
CA ALA A 6 -2.05 -20.72 -0.10
C ALA A 6 -3.27 -20.38 0.78
N ILE A 7 -4.09 -19.41 0.37
CA ILE A 7 -5.36 -19.08 1.02
C ILE A 7 -6.38 -20.21 0.84
N GLU A 8 -6.50 -20.76 -0.38
CA GLU A 8 -7.33 -21.94 -0.67
C GLU A 8 -6.93 -23.17 0.18
N LEU A 9 -5.66 -23.26 0.61
CA LEU A 9 -5.12 -24.33 1.46
C LEU A 9 -5.25 -24.05 2.97
N GLY A 10 -5.93 -22.96 3.37
CA GLY A 10 -6.27 -22.69 4.77
C GLY A 10 -5.50 -21.53 5.44
N ILE A 11 -4.73 -20.72 4.70
CA ILE A 11 -4.16 -19.49 5.27
C ILE A 11 -5.24 -18.41 5.41
N CYS A 12 -5.51 -17.99 6.66
CA CYS A 12 -6.48 -16.93 6.99
C CYS A 12 -5.85 -15.58 7.35
N LYS A 13 -4.51 -15.48 7.47
CA LYS A 13 -3.79 -14.25 7.83
C LYS A 13 -2.58 -14.03 6.93
N VAL A 14 -2.56 -12.92 6.19
CA VAL A 14 -1.46 -12.54 5.29
C VAL A 14 -0.81 -11.24 5.79
N ASN A 15 0.53 -11.20 5.88
CA ASN A 15 1.28 -9.99 6.20
C ASN A 15 1.79 -9.34 4.91
N ILE A 16 1.64 -8.01 4.78
CA ILE A 16 1.93 -7.24 3.55
C ILE A 16 2.84 -6.02 3.78
N ALA A 17 3.63 -6.01 4.87
CA ALA A 17 4.41 -4.84 5.28
C ALA A 17 5.24 -4.19 4.15
N THR A 18 6.01 -4.99 3.40
CA THR A 18 6.85 -4.49 2.29
C THR A 18 6.02 -3.88 1.16
N ASP A 19 4.87 -4.51 0.83
CA ASP A 19 3.96 -4.04 -0.22
C ASP A 19 3.32 -2.69 0.14
N LEU A 20 3.34 -2.29 1.42
CA LEU A 20 2.86 -0.99 1.88
C LEU A 20 3.98 0.07 1.95
N THR A 21 5.18 -0.32 2.37
CA THR A 21 6.29 0.62 2.54
C THR A 21 6.81 1.17 1.21
N ILE A 22 6.94 0.32 0.19
CA ILE A 22 7.43 0.73 -1.14
C ILE A 22 6.57 1.82 -1.78
N PRO A 23 5.24 1.64 -1.96
CA PRO A 23 4.40 2.65 -2.60
C PRO A 23 4.31 3.94 -1.77
N PHE A 24 4.31 3.84 -0.43
CA PHE A 24 4.37 5.01 0.44
C PHE A 24 5.62 5.84 0.19
N SER A 25 6.80 5.20 0.24
CA SER A 25 8.08 5.89 0.04
C SER A 25 8.20 6.48 -1.37
N ASN A 26 7.69 5.82 -2.40
CA ASN A 26 7.71 6.34 -3.76
C ASN A 26 6.81 7.58 -3.91
N ALA A 27 5.58 7.53 -3.40
CA ALA A 27 4.66 8.66 -3.45
C ALA A 27 5.19 9.88 -2.66
N VAL A 28 5.85 9.65 -1.52
CA VAL A 28 6.51 10.72 -0.76
C VAL A 28 7.68 11.32 -1.54
N LYS A 29 8.52 10.49 -2.18
CA LYS A 29 9.63 10.96 -3.02
C LYS A 29 9.15 11.80 -4.19
N GLU A 30 8.13 11.32 -4.91
CA GLU A 30 7.50 12.05 -6.03
C GLU A 30 6.95 13.40 -5.58
N TYR A 31 6.32 13.44 -4.40
CA TYR A 31 5.81 14.69 -3.83
C TYR A 31 6.93 15.70 -3.59
N PHE A 32 8.08 15.28 -3.02
CA PHE A 32 9.22 16.16 -2.79
C PHE A 32 9.93 16.60 -4.07
N ILE A 33 9.97 15.74 -5.10
CA ILE A 33 10.49 16.13 -6.42
C ILE A 33 9.62 17.23 -7.04
N ALA A 34 8.30 17.11 -6.93
CA ALA A 34 7.36 18.11 -7.46
C ALA A 34 7.26 19.38 -6.60
N HIS A 35 7.54 19.28 -5.30
CA HIS A 35 7.43 20.38 -4.33
C HIS A 35 8.70 20.46 -3.46
N PRO A 36 9.81 20.99 -4.00
CA PRO A 36 11.10 21.02 -3.29
C PRO A 36 11.06 21.83 -1.99
N ASP A 37 10.19 22.85 -1.91
CA ASP A 37 10.04 23.70 -0.72
C ASP A 37 8.99 23.18 0.28
N ALA A 38 8.44 21.98 0.07
CA ALA A 38 7.42 21.44 0.95
C ALA A 38 7.97 21.08 2.33
N ASN A 39 7.33 21.61 3.37
CA ASN A 39 7.66 21.34 4.77
C ASN A 39 6.48 20.84 5.60
N ASP A 40 5.26 20.85 5.06
CA ASP A 40 4.05 20.40 5.76
C ASP A 40 3.89 18.88 5.64
N PRO A 41 4.02 18.13 6.75
CA PRO A 41 3.87 16.67 6.76
C PRO A 41 2.53 16.18 6.24
N ARG A 42 1.46 16.94 6.45
CA ARG A 42 0.13 16.53 5.99
C ARG A 42 0.08 16.46 4.48
N LYS A 43 0.83 17.31 3.78
CA LYS A 43 0.81 17.38 2.32
C LYS A 43 1.57 16.22 1.67
N TYR A 44 2.75 15.86 2.18
CA TYR A 44 3.52 14.74 1.63
C TYR A 44 3.12 13.37 2.19
N MET A 45 2.50 13.30 3.38
CA MET A 45 1.99 12.03 3.92
C MET A 45 0.66 11.61 3.29
N THR A 46 -0.16 12.55 2.84
CA THR A 46 -1.43 12.26 2.15
C THR A 46 -1.26 11.39 0.90
N PRO A 47 -0.38 11.72 -0.07
CA PRO A 47 -0.17 10.87 -1.24
C PRO A 47 0.42 9.50 -0.87
N GLY A 48 1.29 9.44 0.14
CA GLY A 48 1.78 8.16 0.67
C GLY A 48 0.66 7.28 1.22
N LYS A 49 -0.27 7.85 2.01
CA LYS A 49 -1.43 7.14 2.54
C LYS A 49 -2.38 6.66 1.43
N GLU A 50 -2.61 7.47 0.42
CA GLU A 50 -3.47 7.09 -0.71
C GLU A 50 -2.84 5.94 -1.51
N ALA A 51 -1.53 5.99 -1.77
CA ALA A 51 -0.81 4.90 -2.42
C ALA A 51 -0.89 3.59 -1.62
N MET A 52 -0.72 3.64 -0.30
CA MET A 52 -0.93 2.47 0.57
C MET A 52 -2.37 1.95 0.49
N LYS A 53 -3.37 2.84 0.52
CA LYS A 53 -4.78 2.47 0.47
C LYS A 53 -5.11 1.65 -0.78
N GLN A 54 -4.57 2.05 -1.94
CA GLN A 54 -4.77 1.31 -3.19
C GLN A 54 -4.19 -0.11 -3.11
N VAL A 55 -3.01 -0.28 -2.51
CA VAL A 55 -2.43 -1.62 -2.29
C VAL A 55 -3.28 -2.44 -1.33
N VAL A 56 -3.77 -1.84 -0.24
CA VAL A 56 -4.65 -2.54 0.71
C VAL A 56 -5.92 -3.03 0.02
N ILE A 57 -6.58 -2.19 -0.77
CA ILE A 57 -7.79 -2.58 -1.54
C ILE A 57 -7.47 -3.75 -2.47
N HIS A 58 -6.37 -3.67 -3.21
CA HIS A 58 -5.94 -4.77 -4.07
C HIS A 58 -5.72 -6.07 -3.29
N LYS A 59 -5.06 -6.01 -2.12
CA LYS A 59 -4.79 -7.19 -1.29
C LYS A 59 -6.06 -7.79 -0.68
N ILE A 60 -7.01 -6.97 -0.25
CA ILE A 60 -8.34 -7.44 0.21
C ILE A 60 -9.02 -8.27 -0.88
N ASN A 61 -9.01 -7.78 -2.12
CA ASN A 61 -9.59 -8.49 -3.26
C ASN A 61 -8.84 -9.80 -3.57
N VAL A 62 -7.50 -9.79 -3.56
CA VAL A 62 -6.68 -11.00 -3.78
C VAL A 62 -6.90 -12.05 -2.68
N CYS A 63 -7.13 -11.61 -1.45
CA CYS A 63 -7.40 -12.48 -0.32
C CYS A 63 -8.85 -12.97 -0.25
N GLY A 64 -9.75 -12.45 -1.10
CA GLY A 64 -11.17 -12.81 -1.06
C GLY A 64 -11.88 -12.33 0.21
N SER A 65 -11.36 -11.28 0.86
CA SER A 65 -11.90 -10.73 2.11
C SER A 65 -12.69 -9.43 1.90
N ALA A 66 -13.15 -9.18 0.67
CA ALA A 66 -14.06 -8.09 0.34
C ALA A 66 -15.48 -8.51 0.72
N ASN A 67 -16.15 -7.72 1.55
CA ASN A 67 -17.55 -7.92 1.97
C ASN A 67 -18.50 -7.13 1.08
#